data_AF-W6NHI8-F1
#
_entry.id   AF-W6NHI8-F1
#
_cell.length_a   1.000
_cell.length_b   1.000
_cell.length_c   1.000
_cell.angle_alpha   90.00
_cell.angle_beta   90.00
_cell.angle_gamma   90.00
#
_symmetry.space_group_name_H-M   'P 1'
#
loop_
_entity.id
_entity.type
_entity.pdbx_description
1 polymer ?
#
loop_
_entity_poly.entity_id
_entity_poly.type
_entity_poly.pdbx_seq_one_letter_code
_entity_poly.pdbx_strand_id
1 'polypeptide(L)'
;RTVIAPQVNPALIMQRYFKVPFSRPADIYKNHNNNNNNNNCLITDSRTVQNGLWYAHFNGQWIQRQIEMHPNKTPVLLVAGRDDLHMCEIPLDQTGLTRKKGAEILETEFETVWLHLGGAPMQKWRP
;
A
#
# COMPACT_ATOMS: atom_id res chain seq x y z
N ARG A 1 -24.17 -17.19 36.95
CA ARG A 1 -22.77 -16.97 36.52
C ARG A 1 -22.82 -16.31 35.15
N THR A 2 -22.55 -15.02 35.07
CA THR A 2 -22.43 -14.30 33.80
C THR A 2 -21.10 -14.68 33.16
N VAL A 3 -21.15 -15.35 32.00
CA VAL A 3 -19.95 -15.68 31.23
C VAL A 3 -19.52 -14.40 30.53
N ILE A 4 -18.47 -13.76 31.07
CA ILE A 4 -17.83 -12.63 30.41
C ILE A 4 -16.99 -13.24 29.28
N ALA A 5 -17.38 -13.00 28.03
CA ALA A 5 -16.58 -13.39 26.88
C ALA A 5 -15.19 -12.73 27.00
N PRO A 6 -14.09 -13.43 26.66
CA PRO A 6 -12.78 -12.82 26.64
C PRO A 6 -12.81 -11.64 25.67
N GLN A 7 -12.54 -10.44 26.19
CA GLN A 7 -12.47 -9.22 25.39
C GLN A 7 -11.26 -9.38 24.45
N VAL A 8 -11.48 -9.67 23.17
CA VAL A 8 -10.39 -9.71 22.19
C VAL A 8 -9.88 -8.29 22.01
N ASN A 9 -8.57 -8.09 22.17
CA ASN A 9 -7.96 -6.77 21.97
C ASN A 9 -8.31 -6.27 20.56
N PRO A 10 -9.06 -5.17 20.42
CA PRO A 10 -9.54 -4.69 19.11
C PRO A 10 -8.38 -4.36 18.17
N ALA A 11 -7.19 -4.05 18.69
CA ALA A 11 -5.99 -3.82 17.88
C ALA A 11 -5.58 -5.06 17.05
N LEU A 12 -5.98 -6.28 17.45
CA LEU A 12 -5.68 -7.51 16.72
C LEU A 12 -6.53 -7.68 15.45
N ILE A 13 -7.67 -6.98 15.36
CA ILE A 13 -8.62 -7.08 14.24
C ILE A 13 -8.90 -5.72 13.59
N MET A 14 -8.11 -4.70 13.94
CA MET A 14 -8.33 -3.34 13.45
C MET A 14 -7.94 -3.25 11.98
N GLN A 15 -8.88 -2.85 11.12
CA GLN A 15 -8.63 -2.64 9.70
C GLN A 15 -7.96 -1.28 9.49
N ARG A 16 -6.80 -1.25 8.84
CA ARG A 16 -6.06 -0.01 8.57
C ARG A 16 -5.56 0.01 7.14
N TYR A 17 -5.60 1.19 6.52
CA TYR A 17 -5.36 1.35 5.09
C TYR A 17 -4.30 2.42 4.87
N PHE A 18 -3.35 2.16 3.99
CA PHE A 18 -2.22 3.04 3.73
C PHE A 18 -1.98 3.23 2.24
N LYS A 19 -1.44 4.39 1.87
CA LYS A 19 -0.96 4.74 0.54
C LYS A 19 0.39 5.45 0.63
N VAL A 20 1.40 4.94 -0.08
CA VAL A 20 2.71 5.61 -0.17
C VAL A 20 3.28 5.57 -1.59
N PRO A 21 3.93 6.64 -2.06
CA PRO A 21 4.74 6.56 -3.26
C PRO A 21 6.05 5.79 -2.97
N PHE A 22 6.57 5.08 -3.97
CA PHE A 22 7.89 4.46 -3.93
C PHE A 22 8.63 4.65 -5.26
N SER A 23 9.94 4.72 -5.21
CA SER A 23 10.80 4.73 -6.40
C SER A 23 11.42 3.35 -6.56
N ARG A 24 11.35 2.75 -7.75
CA ARG A 24 12.21 1.58 -8.01
C ARG A 24 13.62 2.07 -8.32
N PRO A 25 14.67 1.47 -7.73
CA PRO A 25 16.05 1.82 -8.05
C PRO A 25 16.34 1.82 -9.56
N ALA A 26 15.78 0.85 -10.31
CA ALA A 26 15.93 0.77 -11.77
C ALA A 26 15.42 2.00 -12.54
N ASP A 27 14.37 2.67 -12.05
CA ASP A 27 13.80 3.86 -12.68
C ASP A 27 14.64 5.11 -12.39
N ILE A 28 15.33 5.14 -11.24
CA ILE A 28 16.27 6.21 -10.87
C ILE A 28 17.45 6.25 -11.85
N TYR A 29 17.97 5.08 -12.27
CA TYR A 29 19.12 5.02 -13.19
C TYR A 29 18.77 5.36 -14.65
N LYS A 30 17.53 5.09 -15.09
CA LYS A 30 17.11 5.35 -16.48
C LYS A 30 16.99 6.84 -16.80
N ASN A 31 16.64 7.65 -15.80
CA ASN A 31 16.44 9.09 -15.96
C ASN A 31 17.76 9.88 -16.06
N HIS A 32 18.89 9.29 -15.67
CA HIS A 32 20.20 9.96 -15.71
C HIS A 32 20.83 10.01 -17.12
N ASN A 33 20.31 9.22 -18.08
CA ASN A 33 20.89 9.08 -19.42
C ASN A 33 20.25 9.98 -20.49
N ASN A 34 19.21 10.75 -20.16
CA ASN A 34 18.62 11.77 -21.05
C ASN A 34 19.22 13.15 -20.75
N ASN A 35 20.55 13.27 -20.90
CA ASN A 35 21.21 14.57 -20.99
C ASN A 35 21.02 15.14 -22.39
N ASN A 36 19.90 15.82 -22.62
CA ASN A 36 19.85 16.86 -23.65
C ASN A 36 19.86 18.22 -22.95
N ASN A 37 20.95 18.93 -23.22
CA ASN A 37 21.34 20.23 -22.68
C ASN A 37 20.15 21.20 -22.56
N ASN A 38 19.84 21.60 -21.33
CA ASN A 38 19.56 23.00 -20.98
C ASN A 38 19.71 23.17 -19.47
N ASN A 39 20.67 24.02 -19.10
CA ASN A 39 21.01 24.36 -17.73
C ASN A 39 19.86 25.15 -17.10
N ASN A 40 18.90 24.44 -16.53
CA ASN A 40 18.09 24.93 -15.44
C ASN A 40 17.72 23.72 -14.58
N CYS A 41 18.54 23.43 -13.58
CA CYS A 41 18.19 22.53 -12.50
C CYS A 41 17.08 23.21 -11.68
N LEU A 42 15.86 23.23 -12.24
CA LEU A 42 14.68 23.38 -11.44
C LEU A 42 14.68 22.16 -10.52
N ILE A 43 14.73 22.43 -9.22
CA ILE A 43 13.90 21.81 -8.20
C ILE A 43 12.51 21.46 -8.75
N THR A 44 12.44 20.46 -9.63
CA THR A 44 11.17 19.85 -10.00
C THR A 44 10.86 18.94 -8.84
N ASP A 45 9.96 19.44 -8.00
CA ASP A 45 9.13 18.73 -7.05
C ASP A 45 9.19 17.20 -7.25
N SER A 46 9.41 16.43 -6.18
CA SER A 46 9.51 14.95 -6.11
C SER A 46 8.39 14.15 -6.83
N ARG A 47 7.47 14.84 -7.49
CA ARG A 47 6.37 14.40 -8.34
C ARG A 47 6.79 14.04 -9.78
N THR A 48 7.99 14.42 -10.25
CA THR A 48 8.42 14.19 -11.66
C THR A 48 9.29 12.95 -11.87
N VAL A 49 9.88 12.37 -10.82
CA VAL A 49 10.29 10.97 -10.86
C VAL A 49 9.00 10.16 -10.86
N GLN A 50 8.73 9.41 -11.93
CA GLN A 50 7.55 8.56 -12.04
C GLN A 50 7.59 7.49 -10.94
N ASN A 51 7.14 7.87 -9.75
CA ASN A 51 7.13 7.01 -8.58
C ASN A 51 5.94 6.06 -8.71
N GLY A 52 6.19 4.78 -8.46
CA GLY A 52 5.10 3.84 -8.26
C GLY A 52 4.28 4.21 -7.03
N LEU A 53 3.07 3.69 -6.95
CA LEU A 53 2.15 3.95 -5.86
C LEU A 53 1.74 2.62 -5.23
N TRP A 54 1.90 2.53 -3.92
CA TRP A 54 1.65 1.33 -3.14
C TRP A 54 0.50 1.57 -2.18
N TYR A 55 -0.48 0.68 -2.21
CA TYR A 55 -1.59 0.66 -1.25
C TYR A 55 -1.54 -0.62 -0.44
N ALA A 56 -1.83 -0.51 0.85
CA ALA A 56 -1.87 -1.67 1.73
C ALA A 56 -3.06 -1.61 2.68
N HIS A 57 -3.68 -2.76 2.85
CA HIS A 57 -4.74 -3.02 3.81
C HIS A 57 -4.22 -4.03 4.84
N PHE A 58 -4.17 -3.60 6.09
CA PHE A 58 -3.78 -4.42 7.24
C PHE A 58 -5.01 -4.82 8.05
N ASN A 59 -5.03 -6.08 8.48
CA ASN A 59 -5.93 -6.61 9.50
C ASN A 59 -5.12 -6.85 10.77
N GLY A 60 -5.23 -5.95 11.74
CA GLY A 60 -4.34 -5.91 12.89
C GLY A 60 -2.91 -5.58 12.47
N GLN A 61 -1.97 -6.51 12.72
CA GLN A 61 -0.55 -6.33 12.37
C GLN A 61 -0.19 -6.83 10.98
N TRP A 62 -1.05 -7.63 10.33
CA TRP A 62 -0.67 -8.36 9.12
C TRP A 62 -1.36 -7.81 7.89
N ILE A 63 -0.64 -7.80 6.77
CA ILE A 63 -1.19 -7.36 5.50
C ILE A 63 -2.22 -8.38 5.00
N GLN A 64 -3.33 -7.89 4.49
CA GLN A 64 -4.43 -8.70 3.97
C GLN A 64 -4.62 -8.50 2.47
N ARG A 65 -4.44 -7.27 1.99
CA ARG A 65 -4.49 -6.92 0.55
C ARG A 65 -3.47 -5.83 0.23
N GLN A 66 -2.93 -5.87 -0.98
CA GLN A 66 -1.94 -4.92 -1.47
C GLN A 66 -2.20 -4.56 -2.93
N ILE A 67 -1.94 -3.30 -3.29
CA ILE A 67 -1.96 -2.83 -4.68
C ILE A 67 -0.60 -2.22 -4.99
N GLU A 68 0.05 -2.70 -6.05
CA GLU A 68 1.24 -2.06 -6.62
C GLU A 68 0.92 -1.44 -7.97
N MET A 69 1.04 -0.13 -8.07
CA MET A 69 0.97 0.57 -9.34
C MET A 69 2.36 1.02 -9.74
N HIS A 70 2.79 0.60 -10.92
CA HIS A 70 4.01 1.09 -11.54
C HIS A 70 3.68 1.95 -12.76
N PRO A 71 4.49 2.96 -13.05
CA PRO A 71 4.39 3.67 -14.31
C PRO A 71 4.51 2.69 -15.47
N ASN A 72 3.60 2.78 -16.43
CA ASN A 72 3.61 1.99 -17.67
C ASN A 72 3.50 0.47 -17.47
N LYS A 73 3.02 -0.01 -16.31
CA LYS A 73 2.68 -1.43 -16.11
C LYS A 73 1.25 -1.57 -15.63
N THR A 74 0.69 -2.75 -15.86
CA THR A 74 -0.58 -3.14 -15.27
C THR A 74 -0.46 -3.15 -13.75
N PRO A 75 -1.42 -2.56 -13.02
CA PRO A 75 -1.48 -2.66 -11.56
C PRO A 75 -1.51 -4.12 -11.10
N VAL A 76 -0.82 -4.39 -9.99
CA VAL A 76 -0.76 -5.72 -9.38
C VAL A 76 -1.60 -5.70 -8.12
N LEU A 77 -2.57 -6.61 -8.05
CA LEU A 77 -3.44 -6.80 -6.89
C LEU A 77 -3.05 -8.11 -6.22
N LEU A 78 -2.74 -8.05 -4.94
CA LEU A 78 -2.25 -9.19 -4.16
C LEU A 78 -3.12 -9.39 -2.93
N VAL A 79 -3.43 -10.65 -2.60
CA VAL A 79 -4.24 -11.03 -1.44
C VAL A 79 -3.51 -12.07 -0.59
N ALA A 80 -3.61 -11.91 0.73
CA ALA A 80 -2.99 -12.84 1.66
C ALA A 80 -3.60 -14.25 1.52
N GLY A 81 -2.78 -15.27 1.77
CA GLY A 81 -3.08 -16.69 1.56
C GLY A 81 -2.86 -17.17 0.11
N ARG A 82 -2.93 -16.28 -0.88
CA ARG A 82 -2.67 -16.62 -2.29
C ARG A 82 -1.31 -16.09 -2.76
N ASP A 83 -1.01 -14.85 -2.40
CA ASP A 83 0.11 -14.10 -2.95
C ASP A 83 1.19 -13.78 -1.91
N ASP A 84 1.22 -14.49 -0.77
CA ASP A 84 2.05 -14.17 0.41
C ASP A 84 3.53 -13.94 0.08
N LEU A 85 4.11 -14.77 -0.79
CA LEU A 85 5.52 -14.66 -1.22
C LEU A 85 5.84 -13.35 -1.99
N HIS A 86 4.83 -12.61 -2.42
CA HIS A 86 4.96 -11.36 -3.16
C HIS A 86 4.45 -10.14 -2.37
N MET A 87 3.99 -10.33 -1.14
CA MET A 87 3.42 -9.28 -0.29
C MET A 87 4.40 -8.80 0.79
N CYS A 88 4.03 -7.72 1.48
CA CYS A 88 4.81 -7.24 2.62
C CYS A 88 4.77 -8.24 3.80
N GLU A 89 5.94 -8.76 4.20
CA GLU A 89 6.08 -9.71 5.32
C GLU A 89 6.25 -9.02 6.69
N ILE A 90 6.37 -7.69 6.71
CA ILE A 90 6.69 -6.91 7.90
C ILE A 90 5.39 -6.52 8.63
N PRO A 91 5.28 -6.74 9.96
CA PRO A 91 4.10 -6.34 10.71
C PRO A 91 3.96 -4.81 10.76
N LEU A 92 2.72 -4.33 10.84
CA LEU A 92 2.39 -2.91 10.69
C LEU A 92 3.19 -1.98 11.61
N ASP A 93 3.39 -2.37 12.87
CA ASP A 93 4.16 -1.61 13.85
C ASP A 93 5.64 -1.42 13.47
N GLN A 94 6.20 -2.34 12.69
CA GLN A 94 7.58 -2.31 12.20
C GLN A 94 7.73 -1.66 10.82
N THR A 95 6.65 -1.51 10.03
CA THR A 95 6.71 -0.86 8.70
C THR A 95 7.02 0.64 8.75
N GLY A 96 6.78 1.29 9.89
CA GLY A 96 6.85 2.75 10.03
C GLY A 96 5.69 3.52 9.36
N LEU A 97 4.74 2.84 8.70
CA LEU A 97 3.61 3.48 8.00
C LEU A 97 2.77 4.34 8.93
N THR A 98 2.58 3.88 10.16
CA THR A 98 1.80 4.56 11.21
C THR A 98 2.42 5.88 11.66
N ARG A 99 3.72 6.09 11.42
CA ARG A 99 4.46 7.30 11.77
C ARG A 99 4.59 8.28 10.60
N LYS A 100 4.27 7.85 9.38
CA LYS A 100 4.39 8.66 8.17
C LYS A 100 3.12 9.50 7.97
N LYS A 101 3.24 10.82 8.16
CA LYS A 101 2.13 11.76 7.97
C LYS A 101 1.55 11.63 6.54
N GLY A 102 0.24 11.47 6.45
CA GLY A 102 -0.48 11.34 5.18
C GLY A 102 -0.38 9.97 4.51
N ALA A 103 0.22 8.96 5.16
CA ALA A 103 0.24 7.60 4.64
C ALA A 103 -1.07 6.86 4.90
N GLU A 104 -1.70 7.05 6.07
CA GLU A 104 -2.97 6.40 6.40
C GLU A 104 -4.12 7.05 5.61
N ILE A 105 -4.95 6.22 4.99
CA ILE A 105 -6.10 6.61 4.17
C ILE A 105 -7.38 5.93 4.69
N LEU A 106 -8.53 6.35 4.18
CA LEU A 106 -9.81 5.73 4.52
C LEU A 106 -9.99 4.37 3.82
N GLU A 107 -10.80 3.49 4.44
CA GLU A 107 -11.26 2.24 3.82
C GLU A 107 -11.88 2.50 2.44
N THR A 108 -12.74 3.51 2.34
CA THR A 108 -13.44 3.85 1.11
C THR A 108 -12.50 4.26 -0.03
N GLU A 109 -11.39 4.94 0.29
CA GLU A 109 -10.37 5.29 -0.71
C GLU A 109 -9.68 4.04 -1.24
N PHE A 110 -9.31 3.11 -0.35
CA PHE A 110 -8.70 1.85 -0.75
C PHE A 110 -9.67 1.00 -1.57
N GLU A 111 -10.90 0.79 -1.10
CA GLU A 111 -11.91 -0.03 -1.79
C GLU A 111 -12.27 0.53 -3.16
N THR A 112 -12.36 1.86 -3.30
CA THR A 112 -12.63 2.50 -4.59
C THR A 112 -11.56 2.12 -5.61
N VAL A 113 -10.28 2.20 -5.23
CA VAL A 113 -9.16 1.84 -6.12
C VAL A 113 -9.13 0.34 -6.37
N TRP A 114 -9.29 -0.47 -5.32
CA TRP A 114 -9.29 -1.93 -5.39
C TRP A 114 -10.34 -2.46 -6.38
N LEU A 115 -11.59 -2.01 -6.24
CA LEU A 115 -12.70 -2.41 -7.10
C LEU A 115 -12.52 -1.89 -8.53
N HIS A 116 -12.05 -0.64 -8.69
CA HIS A 116 -11.79 -0.06 -10.02
C HIS A 116 -10.74 -0.84 -10.82
N LEU A 117 -9.76 -1.44 -10.12
CA LEU A 117 -8.72 -2.27 -10.72
C LEU A 117 -9.11 -3.76 -10.86
N GLY A 118 -10.38 -4.11 -10.59
CA GLY A 118 -10.90 -5.47 -10.75
C GLY A 118 -10.70 -6.39 -9.54
N GLY A 119 -10.36 -5.83 -8.37
CA GLY A 119 -10.26 -6.57 -7.13
C GLY A 119 -11.62 -7.06 -6.62
N ALA A 120 -11.65 -8.24 -5.98
CA ALA A 120 -12.87 -8.78 -5.40
C ALA A 120 -13.24 -8.06 -4.09
N PRO A 121 -14.52 -7.78 -3.81
CA PRO A 121 -14.93 -7.11 -2.57
C PRO A 121 -14.51 -7.92 -1.35
N MET A 122 -14.22 -7.23 -0.24
CA MET A 122 -13.82 -7.91 0.98
C MET A 122 -14.94 -8.85 1.45
N GLN A 123 -14.63 -10.13 1.51
CA GLN A 123 -15.58 -11.14 1.96
C GLN A 123 -15.70 -11.03 3.47
N LYS A 124 -16.68 -10.27 3.96
CA LYS A 124 -17.03 -10.26 5.37
C LYS A 124 -17.53 -11.65 5.71
N TRP A 125 -16.80 -12.38 6.55
CA TRP A 125 -17.24 -13.66 7.06
C TRP A 125 -18.63 -13.48 7.67
N ARG A 126 -19.58 -14.28 7.21
CA ARG A 126 -20.93 -14.36 7.77
C ARG A 126 -21.03 -15.69 8.52
N PRO A 127 -21.35 -15.69 9.82
CA PRO A 127 -21.58 -16.92 10.59
C PRO A 127 -22.70 -17.77 10.01
#